data_AF-A0A2T0KBE9-F1
#
_entry.id   AF-A0A2T0KBE9-F1
#
_cell.length_a   1.000
_cell.length_b   1.000
_cell.length_c   1.000
_cell.angle_alpha   90.00
_cell.angle_beta   90.00
_cell.angle_gamma   90.00
#
_symmetry.space_group_name_H-M   'P 1'
#
loop_
_entity.id
_entity.type
_entity.pdbx_description
1 polymer ?
#
loop_
_entity_poly.entity_id
_entity_poly.type
_entity_poly.pdbx_seq_one_letter_code
_entity_poly.pdbx_strand_id
1 'polypeptide(L)'
;MSSVSAGWYKDPADTSTQRYWDGEGWLGKAIPADAVPPDGPPAAEPEPPAPDPVPATPAQPLPQPVTGPPVAGPPVAGPPVAGPPVPPPPPGWMPQPPPPPGWQPPPGMQPPPGWQPHPGAQPMQAQPYPYPYPMPLPEVRPHGMALAGLGKRLTARLIDIFAVLILNIVVNGYFGYLYLQDFRPAFRNYMEEVAAGNTAPILQVTERMQTLSVAMVMIATLVWLAYEAPAIASSGQTLGKRILGIKVVPVEKNEPLGFARAFARWGRLGIWNLFWWCGVGLIVQFVFALSPAFDPRLRQAWHDKAAATVVVDVPPGGTPPSTPSGGSR
;
A
#
# COMPACT_ATOMS: atom_id res chain seq x y z
N MET A 1 25.54 -18.89 -3.39
CA MET A 1 24.86 -19.43 -2.20
C MET A 1 25.94 -20.07 -1.36
N SER A 2 26.51 -19.34 -0.41
CA SER A 2 27.54 -19.89 0.50
C SER A 2 26.85 -20.80 1.49
N SER A 3 27.03 -22.12 1.37
CA SER A 3 26.48 -23.10 2.32
C SER A 3 27.32 -23.07 3.60
N VAL A 4 26.81 -22.41 4.63
CA VAL A 4 27.41 -22.48 5.98
C VAL A 4 27.19 -23.90 6.51
N SER A 5 28.28 -24.59 6.86
CA SER A 5 28.25 -25.94 7.43
C SER A 5 27.57 -25.95 8.80
N ALA A 6 27.01 -27.08 9.23
CA ALA A 6 26.47 -27.19 10.58
C ALA A 6 27.58 -26.99 11.63
N GLY A 7 27.29 -26.22 12.68
CA GLY A 7 28.29 -25.86 13.70
C GLY A 7 27.83 -24.77 14.65
N TRP A 8 28.63 -24.48 15.67
CA TRP A 8 28.38 -23.38 16.60
C TRP A 8 28.86 -22.06 16.00
N TYR A 9 27.96 -21.08 15.92
CA TYR A 9 28.25 -19.75 15.39
C TYR A 9 27.72 -18.68 16.34
N LYS A 10 28.32 -17.47 16.27
CA LYS A 10 27.81 -16.30 16.99
C LYS A 10 26.44 -15.92 16.46
N ASP A 11 25.51 -15.60 17.37
CA ASP A 11 24.16 -15.22 17.01
C ASP A 11 24.18 -13.82 16.32
N PRO A 12 23.64 -13.69 15.09
CA PRO A 12 23.60 -12.40 14.39
C PRO A 12 22.67 -11.37 15.04
N ALA A 13 21.74 -11.78 15.91
CA ALA A 13 20.88 -10.88 16.68
C ALA A 13 21.53 -10.41 17.99
N ASP A 14 22.47 -11.20 18.55
CA ASP A 14 23.22 -10.85 19.76
C ASP A 14 24.62 -11.48 19.75
N THR A 15 25.62 -10.67 19.43
CA THR A 15 27.03 -11.10 19.31
C THR A 15 27.67 -11.54 20.63
N SER A 16 27.00 -11.33 21.77
CA SER A 16 27.45 -11.83 23.08
C SER A 16 27.12 -13.31 23.29
N THR A 17 26.37 -13.92 22.38
CA THR A 17 25.92 -15.31 22.47
C THR A 17 26.27 -16.12 21.21
N GLN A 18 26.32 -17.44 21.37
CA GLN A 18 26.48 -18.41 20.30
C GLN A 18 25.32 -19.42 20.30
N ARG A 19 24.90 -19.82 19.11
CA ARG A 19 23.85 -20.82 18.87
C ARG A 19 24.33 -21.85 17.85
N TYR A 20 23.73 -23.03 17.87
CA TYR A 20 24.06 -24.08 16.92
C TYR A 20 23.28 -23.85 15.62
N TRP A 21 23.97 -23.87 14.48
CA TRP A 21 23.38 -23.86 13.14
C TRP A 21 23.40 -25.27 12.59
N ASP A 22 22.27 -25.79 12.10
CA ASP A 22 22.15 -27.16 11.58
C ASP A 22 22.24 -27.24 10.04
N GLY A 23 22.28 -26.08 9.35
CA GLY A 23 22.25 -25.99 7.89
C GLY A 23 20.98 -25.33 7.35
N GLU A 24 19.87 -25.37 8.11
CA GLU A 24 18.57 -24.81 7.74
C GLU A 24 18.05 -23.76 8.75
N GLY A 25 18.42 -23.89 10.02
CA GLY A 25 18.00 -23.01 11.10
C GLY A 25 18.95 -23.00 12.32
N TRP A 26 18.65 -22.09 13.25
CA TRP A 26 19.35 -22.00 14.53
C TRP A 26 18.64 -22.85 15.58
N LEU A 27 19.36 -23.76 16.23
CA LEU A 27 18.85 -24.69 17.23
C LEU A 27 19.36 -24.35 18.64
N GLY A 28 18.51 -24.63 19.64
CA GLY A 28 18.85 -24.62 21.06
C GLY A 28 18.87 -23.23 21.73
N LYS A 29 19.17 -23.23 23.04
CA LYS A 29 19.32 -21.99 23.83
C LYS A 29 20.67 -21.33 23.52
N ALA A 30 20.67 -20.00 23.38
CA ALA A 30 21.89 -19.20 23.25
C ALA A 30 22.78 -19.40 24.49
N ILE A 31 24.04 -19.76 24.25
CA ILE A 31 25.07 -19.89 25.28
C ILE A 31 25.99 -18.66 25.18
N PRO A 32 26.56 -18.13 26.28
CA PRO A 32 27.55 -17.05 26.20
C PRO A 32 28.69 -17.39 25.22
N ALA A 33 29.09 -16.41 24.40
CA ALA A 33 30.07 -16.61 23.32
C ALA A 33 31.46 -17.06 23.79
N ASP A 34 31.78 -16.88 25.08
CA ASP A 34 33.06 -17.27 25.69
C ASP A 34 33.04 -18.66 26.35
N ALA A 35 31.89 -19.36 26.31
CA ALA A 35 31.76 -20.70 26.89
C ALA A 35 32.19 -21.78 25.88
N VAL A 36 32.86 -22.83 26.38
CA VAL A 36 33.23 -24.00 25.56
C VAL A 36 31.94 -24.71 25.10
N PRO A 37 31.68 -24.81 23.78
CA PRO A 37 30.48 -25.46 23.28
C PRO A 37 30.51 -26.98 23.56
N PRO A 38 29.36 -27.60 23.87
CA PRO A 38 29.27 -29.05 24.05
C PRO A 38 29.52 -29.79 22.72
N ASP A 39 30.17 -30.96 22.80
CA ASP A 39 30.42 -31.83 21.64
C ASP A 39 29.10 -32.47 21.16
N GLY A 40 28.65 -32.04 19.98
CA GLY A 40 27.46 -32.58 19.29
C GLY A 40 26.25 -31.65 19.25
N PRO A 41 25.26 -31.94 18.37
CA PRO A 41 24.05 -31.13 18.26
C PRO A 41 23.24 -31.20 19.56
N PRO A 42 22.74 -30.05 20.07
CA PRO A 42 21.88 -30.05 21.25
C PRO A 42 20.60 -30.85 20.96
N ALA A 43 20.11 -31.62 21.94
CA ALA A 43 18.87 -32.36 21.81
C ALA A 43 17.73 -31.40 21.42
N ALA A 44 16.99 -31.73 20.36
CA ALA A 44 15.81 -30.97 19.95
C ALA A 44 14.81 -30.95 21.11
N GLU A 45 14.47 -29.75 21.58
CA GLU A 45 13.44 -29.55 22.59
C GLU A 45 12.09 -29.98 21.98
N PRO A 46 11.32 -30.89 22.62
CA PRO A 46 10.08 -31.40 22.04
C PRO A 46 9.08 -30.25 21.83
N GLU A 47 8.47 -30.25 20.65
CA GLU A 47 7.48 -29.28 20.20
C GLU A 47 6.30 -29.21 21.21
N PRO A 48 5.93 -28.02 21.71
CA PRO A 48 4.79 -27.90 22.61
C PRO A 48 3.49 -28.24 21.86
N PRO A 49 2.55 -29.00 22.47
CA PRO A 49 1.29 -29.34 21.82
C PRO A 49 0.44 -28.09 21.58
N ALA A 50 -0.32 -28.13 20.49
CA ALA A 50 -1.21 -27.06 20.05
C ALA A 50 -2.21 -26.63 21.16
N PRO A 51 -2.53 -25.33 21.31
CA PRO A 51 -3.46 -24.87 22.32
C PRO A 51 -4.92 -25.17 21.93
N ASP A 52 -5.65 -25.77 22.87
CA ASP A 52 -7.11 -25.91 22.82
C ASP A 52 -7.83 -24.54 22.95
N PRO A 53 -9.08 -24.41 22.43
CA PRO A 53 -9.84 -23.16 22.46
C PRO A 53 -10.35 -22.81 23.87
N VAL A 54 -10.12 -21.57 24.30
CA VAL A 54 -10.48 -21.05 25.64
C VAL A 54 -11.93 -20.52 25.65
N PRO A 55 -12.77 -20.82 26.67
CA PRO A 55 -14.09 -20.21 26.84
C PRO A 55 -14.01 -18.79 27.46
N ALA A 56 -14.86 -17.88 26.99
CA ALA A 56 -14.97 -16.52 27.50
C ALA A 56 -15.62 -16.47 28.90
N THR A 57 -15.03 -15.68 29.82
CA THR A 57 -15.58 -15.38 31.16
C THR A 57 -15.76 -13.86 31.33
N PRO A 58 -16.80 -13.36 32.04
CA PRO A 58 -17.24 -11.96 31.99
C PRO A 58 -16.52 -11.04 32.99
N ALA A 59 -16.51 -9.73 32.66
CA ALA A 59 -15.92 -8.65 33.44
C ALA A 59 -16.73 -8.26 34.68
N GLN A 60 -16.05 -7.91 35.78
CA GLN A 60 -16.64 -7.40 37.03
C GLN A 60 -16.72 -5.85 37.09
N PRO A 61 -17.60 -5.25 37.92
CA PRO A 61 -17.82 -3.80 37.98
C PRO A 61 -16.99 -3.08 39.07
N LEU A 62 -16.71 -1.79 38.85
CA LEU A 62 -15.93 -0.88 39.73
C LEU A 62 -16.79 -0.16 40.80
N PRO A 63 -16.20 0.29 41.94
CA PRO A 63 -16.94 0.85 43.09
C PRO A 63 -17.12 2.38 43.05
N GLN A 64 -18.18 2.86 43.72
CA GLN A 64 -18.58 4.28 43.81
C GLN A 64 -17.97 5.02 45.02
N PRO A 65 -17.71 6.35 44.96
CA PRO A 65 -17.24 7.14 46.09
C PRO A 65 -18.34 7.91 46.86
N VAL A 66 -18.08 8.09 48.16
CA VAL A 66 -18.95 8.67 49.19
C VAL A 66 -18.73 10.19 49.34
N THR A 67 -19.80 10.96 49.59
CA THR A 67 -19.82 12.43 49.76
C THR A 67 -19.63 12.89 51.23
N GLY A 68 -18.94 14.01 51.45
CA GLY A 68 -18.95 14.78 52.71
C GLY A 68 -19.08 16.31 52.45
N PRO A 69 -19.68 17.11 53.35
CA PRO A 69 -20.06 18.51 53.08
C PRO A 69 -19.06 19.58 53.59
N PRO A 70 -19.19 20.87 53.17
CA PRO A 70 -18.18 21.92 53.38
C PRO A 70 -18.50 22.88 54.55
N VAL A 71 -17.49 23.63 55.01
CA VAL A 71 -17.65 24.75 55.96
C VAL A 71 -16.99 26.02 55.40
N ALA A 72 -17.72 27.13 55.48
CA ALA A 72 -17.41 28.45 54.92
C ALA A 72 -16.77 29.42 55.93
N GLY A 73 -16.06 30.44 55.43
CA GLY A 73 -15.61 31.61 56.21
C GLY A 73 -15.03 32.76 55.35
N PRO A 74 -15.48 34.03 55.48
CA PRO A 74 -15.05 35.22 54.70
C PRO A 74 -14.05 36.10 55.52
N PRO A 75 -13.84 37.43 55.32
CA PRO A 75 -13.83 38.40 54.17
C PRO A 75 -12.44 39.13 54.06
N VAL A 76 -12.12 40.16 53.25
CA VAL A 76 -12.41 41.63 53.35
C VAL A 76 -11.57 42.36 52.26
N ALA A 77 -12.07 43.50 51.75
CA ALA A 77 -11.55 44.32 50.65
C ALA A 77 -10.61 45.50 51.04
N GLY A 78 -9.76 45.95 50.10
CA GLY A 78 -9.01 47.22 50.13
C GLY A 78 -8.51 47.66 48.71
N PRO A 79 -8.32 48.97 48.42
CA PRO A 79 -8.32 49.57 47.06
C PRO A 79 -6.93 49.64 46.37
N PRO A 80 -6.84 49.97 45.05
CA PRO A 80 -5.66 49.67 44.21
C PRO A 80 -4.65 50.82 44.13
N VAL A 81 -3.36 50.48 44.03
CA VAL A 81 -2.26 51.39 43.68
C VAL A 81 -1.60 50.88 42.39
N ALA A 82 -1.44 51.76 41.39
CA ALA A 82 -0.90 51.45 40.07
C ALA A 82 0.61 51.15 40.13
N GLY A 83 1.04 50.02 39.54
CA GLY A 83 2.43 49.60 39.40
C GLY A 83 2.96 49.66 37.95
N PRO A 84 4.29 49.70 37.75
CA PRO A 84 4.97 49.92 36.45
C PRO A 84 4.96 48.66 35.54
N PRO A 85 5.34 48.77 34.23
CA PRO A 85 5.11 47.71 33.23
C PRO A 85 5.91 46.43 33.50
N VAL A 86 5.25 45.28 33.26
CA VAL A 86 5.74 43.91 33.52
C VAL A 86 6.70 43.45 32.40
N PRO A 87 7.83 42.78 32.71
CA PRO A 87 8.76 42.25 31.70
C PRO A 87 8.20 41.04 30.92
N PRO A 88 8.74 40.74 29.72
CA PRO A 88 8.25 39.65 28.87
C PRO A 88 8.48 38.25 29.50
N PRO A 89 7.64 37.25 29.17
CA PRO A 89 7.71 35.92 29.79
C PRO A 89 8.98 35.15 29.38
N PRO A 90 9.50 34.26 30.25
CA PRO A 90 10.74 33.55 30.01
C PRO A 90 10.62 32.50 28.90
N PRO A 91 11.72 32.18 28.18
CA PRO A 91 11.72 31.20 27.10
C PRO A 91 11.41 29.79 27.64
N GLY A 92 10.36 29.15 27.12
CA GLY A 92 9.95 27.79 27.49
C GLY A 92 8.45 27.61 27.75
N TRP A 93 7.67 28.68 27.77
CA TRP A 93 6.20 28.59 27.85
C TRP A 93 5.60 28.13 26.52
N MET A 94 5.20 26.85 26.46
CA MET A 94 4.34 26.32 25.41
C MET A 94 2.87 26.55 25.78
N PRO A 95 2.02 27.10 24.89
CA PRO A 95 0.58 27.19 25.15
C PRO A 95 0.00 25.78 25.33
N GLN A 96 -0.71 25.55 26.44
CA GLN A 96 -1.44 24.32 26.68
C GLN A 96 -2.52 24.13 25.58
N PRO A 97 -2.74 22.91 25.07
CA PRO A 97 -3.80 22.64 24.10
C PRO A 97 -5.19 22.90 24.72
N PRO A 98 -6.18 23.31 23.90
CA PRO A 98 -7.53 23.56 24.40
C PRO A 98 -8.15 22.28 24.98
N PRO A 99 -8.89 22.36 26.10
CA PRO A 99 -9.54 21.20 26.69
C PRO A 99 -10.63 20.64 25.75
N PRO A 100 -10.90 19.32 25.80
CA PRO A 100 -11.90 18.69 24.94
C PRO A 100 -13.33 19.20 25.23
N PRO A 101 -14.24 19.13 24.24
CA PRO A 101 -15.60 19.65 24.39
C PRO A 101 -16.34 18.95 25.54
N GLY A 102 -16.89 19.74 26.47
CA GLY A 102 -17.65 19.24 27.63
C GLY A 102 -16.85 19.16 28.94
N TRP A 103 -15.57 19.54 28.95
CA TRP A 103 -14.81 19.68 30.19
C TRP A 103 -15.23 20.95 30.95
N GLN A 104 -15.90 20.77 32.09
CA GLN A 104 -16.10 21.83 33.07
C GLN A 104 -14.94 21.78 34.07
N PRO A 105 -14.24 22.90 34.33
CA PRO A 105 -13.18 22.92 35.34
C PRO A 105 -13.78 22.60 36.72
N PRO A 106 -13.05 21.91 37.61
CA PRO A 106 -13.52 21.64 38.96
C PRO A 106 -13.85 22.95 39.69
N PRO A 107 -14.93 23.01 40.48
CA PRO A 107 -15.24 24.21 41.26
C PRO A 107 -14.13 24.41 42.30
N GLY A 108 -13.30 25.44 42.16
CA GLY A 108 -12.27 25.77 43.15
C GLY A 108 -10.97 26.38 42.61
N MET A 109 -10.71 26.34 41.31
CA MET A 109 -9.56 27.05 40.73
C MET A 109 -9.94 28.51 40.43
N GLN A 110 -9.91 29.35 41.46
CA GLN A 110 -9.89 30.79 41.25
C GLN A 110 -8.54 31.18 40.62
N PRO A 111 -8.52 31.98 39.55
CA PRO A 111 -7.27 32.50 39.01
C PRO A 111 -6.53 33.34 40.08
N PRO A 112 -5.19 33.43 40.02
CA PRO A 112 -4.41 34.15 41.02
C PRO A 112 -4.92 35.59 41.20
N PRO A 113 -4.97 36.12 42.44
CA PRO A 113 -5.34 37.51 42.68
C PRO A 113 -4.42 38.46 41.90
N GLY A 114 -4.97 39.23 40.96
CA GLY A 114 -4.21 40.18 40.13
C GLY A 114 -4.51 40.14 38.63
N TRP A 115 -5.28 39.15 38.14
CA TRP A 115 -5.74 39.15 36.76
C TRP A 115 -6.87 40.15 36.53
N GLN A 116 -6.51 41.37 36.12
CA GLN A 116 -7.45 42.33 35.53
C GLN A 116 -7.46 42.14 34.00
N PRO A 117 -8.62 41.90 33.37
CA PRO A 117 -8.70 41.90 31.91
C PRO A 117 -8.37 43.29 31.38
N HIS A 118 -7.59 43.35 30.30
CA HIS A 118 -7.08 44.59 29.74
C HIS A 118 -8.24 45.42 29.14
N PRO A 119 -8.37 46.73 29.45
CA PRO A 119 -9.40 47.56 28.84
C PRO A 119 -9.09 47.73 27.36
N GLY A 120 -9.86 47.05 26.49
CA GLY A 120 -9.64 47.03 25.04
C GLY A 120 -9.92 45.68 24.38
N ALA A 121 -10.05 44.61 25.17
CA ALA A 121 -10.56 43.34 24.67
C ALA A 121 -12.08 43.44 24.43
N GLN A 122 -12.46 43.93 23.25
CA GLN A 122 -13.80 43.67 22.70
C GLN A 122 -14.02 42.15 22.78
N PRO A 123 -15.14 41.65 23.35
CA PRO A 123 -15.43 40.24 23.28
C PRO A 123 -15.56 39.92 21.79
N MET A 124 -14.56 39.24 21.25
CA MET A 124 -14.66 38.66 19.92
C MET A 124 -15.80 37.66 20.05
N GLN A 125 -17.00 38.07 19.64
CA GLN A 125 -18.17 37.20 19.59
C GLN A 125 -17.69 35.94 18.91
N ALA A 126 -17.68 34.84 19.66
CA ALA A 126 -17.31 33.55 19.17
C ALA A 126 -18.26 33.25 18.01
N GLN A 127 -17.80 33.50 16.79
CA GLN A 127 -18.47 33.08 15.59
C GLN A 127 -18.62 31.56 15.75
N PRO A 128 -19.85 31.02 15.74
CA PRO A 128 -20.04 29.60 15.89
C PRO A 128 -19.30 28.94 14.74
N TYR A 129 -18.22 28.24 15.07
CA TYR A 129 -17.45 27.47 14.10
C TYR A 129 -18.44 26.58 13.34
N PRO A 130 -18.62 26.78 12.02
CA PRO A 130 -19.35 25.80 11.25
C PRO A 130 -18.56 24.50 11.36
N TYR A 131 -19.29 23.42 11.65
CA TYR A 131 -18.85 22.03 11.73
C TYR A 131 -17.51 21.74 11.06
N PRO A 132 -16.66 20.85 11.63
CA PRO A 132 -15.44 20.41 10.98
C PRO A 132 -15.82 19.77 9.63
N TYR A 133 -15.75 20.58 8.58
CA TYR A 133 -15.69 20.08 7.23
C TYR A 133 -14.47 19.15 7.22
N PRO A 134 -14.57 17.93 6.67
CA PRO A 134 -13.37 17.19 6.34
C PRO A 134 -12.57 18.08 5.41
N MET A 135 -11.50 18.69 5.94
CA MET A 135 -10.55 19.46 5.14
C MET A 135 -10.17 18.55 3.97
N PRO A 136 -10.42 18.95 2.71
CA PRO A 136 -9.95 18.19 1.58
C PRO A 136 -8.45 18.03 1.78
N LEU A 137 -7.99 16.79 1.97
CA LEU A 137 -6.57 16.52 2.12
C LEU A 137 -5.84 17.25 0.98
N PRO A 138 -4.78 18.03 1.26
CA PRO A 138 -4.07 18.78 0.24
C PRO A 138 -3.78 17.86 -0.94
N GLU A 139 -4.27 18.23 -2.12
CA GLU A 139 -4.08 17.42 -3.32
C GLU A 139 -2.57 17.29 -3.56
N VAL A 140 -2.03 16.10 -3.35
CA VAL A 140 -0.62 15.84 -3.58
C VAL A 140 -0.40 15.97 -5.08
N ARG A 141 0.44 16.93 -5.49
CA ARG A 141 0.77 17.21 -6.89
C ARG A 141 2.22 16.85 -7.17
N PRO A 142 2.53 15.57 -7.47
CA PRO A 142 3.87 15.18 -7.91
C PRO A 142 4.28 16.03 -9.11
N HIS A 143 5.43 16.70 -9.00
CA HIS A 143 5.97 17.58 -10.05
C HIS A 143 4.98 18.68 -10.50
N GLY A 144 4.10 19.13 -9.61
CA GLY A 144 3.10 20.17 -9.89
C GLY A 144 1.88 19.72 -10.69
N MET A 145 1.76 18.44 -11.04
CA MET A 145 0.64 17.90 -11.82
C MET A 145 -0.41 17.23 -10.94
N ALA A 146 -1.68 17.32 -11.35
CA ALA A 146 -2.78 16.61 -10.71
C ALA A 146 -2.66 15.09 -10.94
N LEU A 147 -3.12 14.30 -9.97
CA LEU A 147 -3.14 12.85 -10.08
C LEU A 147 -4.27 12.41 -11.03
N ALA A 148 -3.95 11.46 -11.92
CA ALA A 148 -4.95 10.91 -12.83
C ALA A 148 -6.07 10.16 -12.07
N GLY A 149 -7.32 10.48 -12.38
CA GLY A 149 -8.49 9.79 -11.83
C GLY A 149 -8.56 8.31 -12.20
N LEU A 150 -9.24 7.52 -11.37
CA LEU A 150 -9.42 6.07 -11.58
C LEU A 150 -10.08 5.74 -12.93
N GLY A 151 -11.09 6.52 -13.33
CA GLY A 151 -11.77 6.34 -14.62
C GLY A 151 -10.81 6.44 -15.82
N LYS A 152 -9.99 7.50 -15.89
CA LYS A 152 -8.97 7.64 -16.95
C LYS A 152 -7.98 6.48 -16.96
N ARG A 153 -7.54 6.01 -15.80
CA ARG A 153 -6.62 4.87 -15.68
C ARG A 153 -7.25 3.56 -16.17
N LEU A 154 -8.50 3.30 -15.79
CA LEU A 154 -9.25 2.10 -16.19
C LEU A 154 -9.52 2.12 -17.70
N THR A 155 -10.03 3.23 -18.23
CA THR A 155 -10.29 3.38 -19.66
C THR A 155 -9.00 3.28 -20.47
N ALA A 156 -7.88 3.85 -20.00
CA ALA A 156 -6.58 3.67 -20.67
C ALA A 156 -6.19 2.19 -20.73
N ARG A 157 -6.41 1.43 -19.65
CA ARG A 157 -6.12 0.00 -19.61
C ARG A 157 -7.02 -0.80 -20.55
N LEU A 158 -8.30 -0.45 -20.68
CA LEU A 158 -9.21 -1.09 -21.63
C LEU A 158 -8.78 -0.85 -23.09
N ILE A 159 -8.35 0.37 -23.42
CA ILE A 159 -7.81 0.69 -24.75
C ILE A 159 -6.52 -0.11 -24.99
N ASP A 160 -5.63 -0.18 -24.01
CA ASP A 160 -4.40 -0.98 -24.10
C ASP A 160 -4.70 -2.49 -24.28
N ILE A 161 -5.68 -3.04 -23.54
CA ILE A 161 -6.16 -4.43 -23.70
C ILE A 161 -6.61 -4.66 -25.13
N PHE A 162 -7.45 -3.77 -25.66
CA PHE A 162 -7.99 -3.90 -27.00
C PHE A 162 -6.88 -3.83 -28.08
N ALA A 163 -5.94 -2.89 -27.95
CA ALA A 163 -4.81 -2.77 -28.86
C ALA A 163 -3.94 -4.03 -28.86
N VAL A 164 -3.63 -4.57 -27.67
CA VAL A 164 -2.84 -5.81 -27.55
C VAL A 164 -3.63 -7.02 -28.01
N LEU A 165 -4.96 -7.04 -27.87
CA LEU A 165 -5.83 -8.10 -28.39
C LEU A 165 -5.81 -8.12 -29.92
N ILE A 166 -5.91 -6.97 -30.57
CA ILE A 166 -5.76 -6.86 -32.04
C ILE A 166 -4.38 -7.37 -32.46
N LEU A 167 -3.32 -6.92 -31.79
CA LEU A 167 -1.96 -7.36 -32.09
C LEU A 167 -1.81 -8.87 -31.92
N ASN A 168 -2.45 -9.45 -30.90
CA ASN A 168 -2.49 -10.88 -30.70
C ASN A 168 -3.25 -11.62 -31.80
N ILE A 169 -4.38 -11.10 -32.29
CA ILE A 169 -5.08 -11.72 -33.43
C ILE A 169 -4.17 -11.75 -34.66
N VAL A 170 -3.39 -10.69 -34.91
CA VAL A 170 -2.46 -10.65 -36.03
C VAL A 170 -1.30 -11.62 -35.85
N VAL A 171 -0.65 -11.63 -34.68
CA VAL A 171 0.55 -12.42 -34.41
C VAL A 171 0.23 -13.91 -34.18
N ASN A 172 -0.80 -14.20 -33.39
CA ASN A 172 -1.24 -15.55 -33.05
C ASN A 172 -2.29 -16.12 -34.02
N GLY A 173 -2.78 -15.34 -34.99
CA GLY A 173 -3.89 -15.75 -35.87
C GLY A 173 -3.63 -17.04 -36.63
N TYR A 174 -2.41 -17.24 -37.13
CA TYR A 174 -2.04 -18.48 -37.81
C TYR A 174 -2.00 -19.69 -36.87
N PHE A 175 -1.42 -19.54 -35.68
CA PHE A 175 -1.42 -20.60 -34.65
C PHE A 175 -2.84 -20.93 -34.19
N GLY A 176 -3.69 -19.92 -34.04
CA GLY A 176 -5.11 -20.07 -33.74
C GLY A 176 -5.88 -20.79 -34.86
N TYR A 177 -5.54 -20.52 -36.12
CA TYR A 177 -6.10 -21.26 -37.25
C TYR A 177 -5.71 -22.74 -37.22
N LEU A 178 -4.43 -23.06 -37.00
CA LEU A 178 -3.96 -24.45 -36.85
C LEU A 178 -4.63 -25.14 -35.65
N TYR A 179 -4.75 -24.44 -34.52
CA TYR A 179 -5.45 -24.95 -33.34
C TYR A 179 -6.92 -25.25 -33.64
N LEU A 180 -7.60 -24.37 -34.37
CA LEU A 180 -9.00 -24.56 -34.78
C LEU A 180 -9.19 -25.74 -35.73
N GLN A 181 -8.21 -26.05 -36.58
CA GLN A 181 -8.28 -27.23 -37.44
C GLN A 181 -8.34 -28.53 -36.63
N ASP A 182 -7.59 -28.62 -35.54
CA ASP A 182 -7.56 -29.80 -34.67
C ASP A 182 -8.70 -29.79 -33.63
N PHE A 183 -9.09 -28.60 -33.15
CA PHE A 183 -10.17 -28.44 -32.16
C PHE A 183 -11.56 -28.73 -32.74
N ARG A 184 -11.87 -28.28 -33.97
CA ARG A 184 -13.19 -28.48 -34.59
C ARG A 184 -13.63 -29.96 -34.64
N PRO A 185 -12.83 -30.92 -35.14
CA PRO A 185 -13.22 -32.32 -35.16
C PRO A 185 -13.32 -32.91 -33.73
N ALA A 186 -12.38 -32.59 -32.84
CA ALA A 186 -12.44 -33.03 -31.44
C ALA A 186 -13.72 -32.57 -30.74
N PHE A 187 -14.10 -31.30 -30.92
CA PHE A 187 -15.30 -30.73 -30.36
C PHE A 187 -16.58 -31.34 -30.96
N ARG A 188 -16.57 -31.60 -32.27
CA ARG A 188 -17.70 -32.27 -32.93
C ARG A 188 -17.91 -33.68 -32.37
N ASN A 189 -16.86 -34.48 -32.27
CA ASN A 189 -16.93 -35.83 -31.71
C ASN A 189 -17.44 -35.81 -30.26
N TYR A 190 -16.95 -34.86 -29.45
CA TYR A 190 -17.43 -34.65 -28.08
C TYR A 190 -18.95 -34.35 -28.05
N MET A 191 -19.43 -33.43 -28.89
CA MET A 191 -20.85 -33.10 -28.96
C MET A 191 -21.71 -34.27 -29.44
N GLU A 192 -21.19 -35.10 -30.34
CA GLU A 192 -21.85 -36.33 -30.80
C GLU A 192 -21.96 -37.36 -29.67
N GLU A 193 -20.92 -37.56 -28.86
CA GLU A 193 -20.97 -38.45 -27.69
C GLU A 193 -21.94 -37.95 -26.60
N VAL A 194 -21.96 -36.64 -26.34
CA VAL A 194 -22.94 -36.02 -25.43
C VAL A 194 -24.37 -36.26 -25.93
N ALA A 195 -24.61 -36.07 -27.22
CA ALA A 195 -25.92 -36.28 -27.84
C ALA A 195 -26.33 -37.76 -27.84
N ALA A 196 -25.38 -38.68 -27.93
CA ALA A 196 -25.61 -40.12 -27.81
C ALA A 196 -25.96 -40.57 -26.37
N GLY A 197 -25.93 -39.66 -25.39
CA GLY A 197 -26.25 -39.96 -24.01
C GLY A 197 -25.11 -40.65 -23.24
N ASN A 198 -23.87 -40.58 -23.75
CA ASN A 198 -22.72 -41.05 -23.00
C ASN A 198 -22.58 -40.23 -21.72
N THR A 199 -22.33 -40.89 -20.60
CA THR A 199 -22.32 -40.27 -19.27
C THR A 199 -20.98 -39.64 -18.90
N ALA A 200 -19.92 -39.91 -19.66
CA ALA A 200 -18.58 -39.34 -19.43
C ALA A 200 -17.83 -39.02 -20.75
N PRO A 201 -18.41 -38.22 -21.66
CA PRO A 201 -17.70 -37.78 -22.85
C PRO A 201 -16.51 -36.90 -22.43
N ILE A 202 -15.32 -37.21 -22.94
CA ILE A 202 -14.09 -36.46 -22.65
C ILE A 202 -13.67 -35.74 -23.93
N LEU A 203 -13.46 -34.43 -23.85
CA LEU A 203 -12.88 -33.68 -24.95
C LEU A 203 -11.43 -34.13 -25.14
N GLN A 204 -11.16 -34.85 -26.23
CA GLN A 204 -9.83 -35.34 -26.54
C GLN A 204 -8.93 -34.17 -26.98
N VAL A 205 -8.00 -33.79 -26.11
CA VAL A 205 -7.00 -32.75 -26.40
C VAL A 205 -5.74 -33.43 -26.95
N THR A 206 -5.36 -33.09 -28.18
CA THR A 206 -4.15 -33.64 -28.81
C THR A 206 -2.89 -32.93 -28.31
N GLU A 207 -1.74 -33.62 -28.37
CA GLU A 207 -0.42 -33.05 -28.05
C GLU A 207 -0.11 -31.78 -28.86
N ARG A 208 -0.52 -31.77 -30.14
CA ARG A 208 -0.37 -30.60 -31.02
C ARG A 208 -1.19 -29.41 -30.52
N MET A 209 -2.44 -29.62 -30.09
CA MET A 209 -3.27 -28.58 -29.52
C MET A 209 -2.66 -28.02 -28.22
N GLN A 210 -2.13 -28.88 -27.35
CA GLN A 210 -1.45 -28.42 -26.12
C GLN A 210 -0.23 -27.56 -26.46
N THR A 211 0.62 -28.02 -27.37
CA THR A 211 1.81 -27.30 -27.83
C THR A 211 1.45 -25.94 -28.41
N LEU A 212 0.43 -25.89 -29.28
CA LEU A 212 -0.08 -24.64 -29.87
C LEU A 212 -0.64 -23.70 -28.79
N SER A 213 -1.39 -24.21 -27.82
CA SER A 213 -1.93 -23.40 -26.70
C SER A 213 -0.82 -22.76 -25.88
N VAL A 214 0.19 -23.54 -25.48
CA VAL A 214 1.34 -23.01 -24.72
C VAL A 214 2.10 -21.97 -25.55
N ALA A 215 2.36 -22.25 -26.84
CA ALA A 215 3.01 -21.30 -27.73
C ALA A 215 2.22 -19.98 -27.84
N MET A 216 0.90 -20.04 -28.03
CA MET A 216 0.05 -18.85 -28.12
C MET A 216 0.07 -18.02 -26.83
N VAL A 217 -0.02 -18.64 -25.66
CA VAL A 217 0.05 -17.93 -24.36
C VAL A 217 1.41 -17.27 -24.15
N MET A 218 2.49 -17.95 -24.51
CA MET A 218 3.84 -17.40 -24.41
C MET A 218 4.02 -16.20 -25.37
N ILE A 219 3.60 -16.35 -26.62
CA ILE A 219 3.63 -15.27 -27.61
C ILE A 219 2.78 -14.09 -27.12
N ALA A 220 1.56 -14.34 -26.63
CA ALA A 220 0.67 -13.29 -26.12
C ALA A 220 1.28 -12.51 -24.95
N THR A 221 1.93 -13.23 -24.04
CA THR A 221 2.65 -12.64 -22.90
C THR A 221 3.81 -11.78 -23.38
N LEU A 222 4.62 -12.28 -24.33
CA LEU A 222 5.75 -11.55 -24.90
C LEU A 222 5.30 -10.32 -25.69
N VAL A 223 4.23 -10.43 -26.48
CA VAL A 223 3.63 -9.31 -27.21
C VAL A 223 3.17 -8.23 -26.22
N TRP A 224 2.52 -8.60 -25.13
CA TRP A 224 2.12 -7.65 -24.09
C TRP A 224 3.33 -6.97 -23.46
N LEU A 225 4.34 -7.74 -23.07
CA LEU A 225 5.59 -7.22 -22.50
C LEU A 225 6.26 -6.23 -23.46
N ALA A 226 6.40 -6.61 -24.73
CA ALA A 226 7.04 -5.81 -25.77
C ALA A 226 6.25 -4.53 -26.10
N TYR A 227 4.93 -4.55 -25.94
CA TYR A 227 4.09 -3.37 -26.07
C TYR A 227 4.23 -2.42 -24.87
N GLU A 228 4.12 -2.94 -23.65
CA GLU A 228 4.00 -2.09 -22.45
C GLU A 228 5.37 -1.66 -21.89
N ALA A 229 6.34 -2.57 -21.74
CA ALA A 229 7.59 -2.26 -21.06
C ALA A 229 8.43 -1.17 -21.75
N PRO A 230 8.66 -1.19 -23.09
CA PRO A 230 9.40 -0.13 -23.78
C PRO A 230 8.67 1.21 -23.77
N ALA A 231 7.34 1.20 -23.94
CA ALA A 231 6.53 2.41 -23.94
C ALA A 231 6.58 3.13 -22.58
N ILE A 232 6.50 2.37 -21.49
CA ILE A 232 6.61 2.89 -20.12
C ILE A 232 8.05 3.30 -19.79
N ALA A 233 9.05 2.51 -20.20
CA ALA A 233 10.46 2.80 -19.92
C ALA A 233 10.93 4.13 -20.54
N SER A 234 10.51 4.41 -21.77
CA SER A 234 10.96 5.58 -22.54
C SER A 234 10.07 6.81 -22.32
N SER A 235 8.75 6.64 -22.42
CA SER A 235 7.80 7.75 -22.45
C SER A 235 6.86 7.83 -21.26
N GLY A 236 6.76 6.74 -20.46
CA GLY A 236 5.76 6.63 -19.40
C GLY A 236 4.32 6.51 -19.92
N GLN A 237 4.11 6.34 -21.24
CA GLN A 237 2.79 6.33 -21.85
C GLN A 237 2.65 5.23 -22.92
N THR A 238 1.70 4.33 -22.69
CA THR A 238 1.15 3.40 -23.70
C THR A 238 0.09 4.11 -24.55
N LEU A 239 -0.38 3.50 -25.64
CA LEU A 239 -1.35 4.11 -26.55
C LEU A 239 -2.60 4.63 -25.81
N GLY A 240 -3.21 3.82 -24.95
CA GLY A 240 -4.39 4.23 -24.20
C GLY A 240 -4.12 5.38 -23.24
N LYS A 241 -2.92 5.39 -22.62
CA LYS A 241 -2.49 6.47 -21.74
C LYS A 241 -2.24 7.78 -22.50
N ARG A 242 -1.67 7.70 -23.71
CA ARG A 242 -1.47 8.86 -24.60
C ARG A 242 -2.81 9.46 -25.02
N ILE A 243 -3.76 8.62 -25.42
CA ILE A 243 -5.10 9.06 -25.84
C ILE A 243 -5.83 9.80 -24.70
N LEU A 244 -5.71 9.31 -23.46
CA LEU A 244 -6.38 9.90 -22.30
C LEU A 244 -5.57 10.98 -21.57
N GLY A 245 -4.40 11.35 -22.10
CA GLY A 245 -3.56 12.41 -21.54
C GLY A 245 -3.01 12.08 -20.16
N ILE A 246 -2.69 10.81 -19.86
CA ILE A 246 -2.11 10.41 -18.57
C ILE A 246 -0.70 9.88 -18.75
N LYS A 247 0.18 10.13 -17.78
CA LYS A 247 1.60 9.74 -17.84
C LYS A 247 2.08 9.12 -16.55
N VAL A 248 2.81 8.01 -16.66
CA VAL A 248 3.54 7.41 -15.55
C VAL A 248 4.86 8.16 -15.37
N VAL A 249 5.08 8.69 -14.17
CA VAL A 249 6.31 9.39 -13.80
C VAL A 249 6.89 8.80 -12.51
N PRO A 250 8.22 8.75 -12.35
CA PRO A 250 8.83 8.39 -11.07
C PRO A 250 8.44 9.40 -9.99
N VAL A 251 8.29 8.91 -8.75
CA VAL A 251 8.00 9.77 -7.59
C VAL A 251 9.16 10.73 -7.30
N GLU A 252 10.39 10.26 -7.50
CA GLU A 252 11.63 10.94 -7.10
C GLU A 252 11.98 12.10 -8.04
N LYS A 253 11.99 11.83 -9.35
CA LYS A 253 12.44 12.75 -10.39
C LYS A 253 11.62 12.58 -11.66
N ASN A 254 11.43 13.68 -12.39
CA ASN A 254 10.73 13.68 -13.67
C ASN A 254 11.66 13.22 -14.81
N GLU A 255 12.12 11.98 -14.73
CA GLU A 255 13.03 11.33 -15.67
C GLU A 255 12.39 10.06 -16.26
N PRO A 256 12.86 9.56 -17.42
CA PRO A 256 12.41 8.26 -17.93
C PRO A 256 12.68 7.15 -16.90
N LEU A 257 11.70 6.27 -16.71
CA LEU A 257 11.71 5.26 -15.65
C LEU A 257 12.85 4.22 -15.78
N GLY A 258 13.35 4.04 -17.02
CA GLY A 258 14.33 3.00 -17.35
C GLY A 258 13.69 1.62 -17.49
N PHE A 259 14.34 0.73 -18.26
CA PHE A 259 13.78 -0.57 -18.61
C PHE A 259 13.60 -1.50 -17.40
N ALA A 260 14.56 -1.55 -16.47
CA ALA A 260 14.50 -2.45 -15.32
C ALA A 260 13.30 -2.18 -14.41
N ARG A 261 13.04 -0.91 -14.07
CA ARG A 261 11.89 -0.50 -13.27
C ARG A 261 10.58 -0.70 -14.04
N ALA A 262 10.55 -0.43 -15.35
CA ALA A 262 9.39 -0.71 -16.19
C ALA A 262 9.08 -2.21 -16.32
N PHE A 263 10.11 -3.06 -16.41
CA PHE A 263 9.98 -4.52 -16.41
C PHE A 263 9.50 -5.04 -15.06
N ALA A 264 10.04 -4.56 -13.94
CA ALA A 264 9.57 -4.94 -12.61
C ALA A 264 8.10 -4.53 -12.37
N ARG A 265 7.72 -3.33 -12.84
CA ARG A 265 6.33 -2.85 -12.87
C ARG A 265 5.44 -3.78 -13.70
N TRP A 266 5.89 -4.16 -14.90
CA TRP A 266 5.18 -5.10 -15.75
C TRP A 266 5.08 -6.46 -15.08
N GLY A 267 6.18 -7.06 -14.59
CA GLY A 267 6.20 -8.41 -14.04
C GLY A 267 5.21 -8.62 -12.90
N ARG A 268 5.02 -7.61 -12.03
CA ARG A 268 4.04 -7.68 -10.94
C ARG A 268 2.58 -7.80 -11.42
N LEU A 269 2.28 -7.28 -12.61
CA LEU A 269 0.94 -7.31 -13.21
C LEU A 269 0.80 -8.34 -14.35
N GLY A 270 1.86 -8.49 -15.14
CA GLY A 270 1.94 -9.20 -16.40
C GLY A 270 2.22 -10.69 -16.23
N ILE A 271 2.78 -11.14 -15.11
CA ILE A 271 2.90 -12.58 -14.82
C ILE A 271 1.51 -13.25 -14.71
N TRP A 272 0.50 -12.49 -14.30
CA TRP A 272 -0.88 -12.96 -14.25
C TRP A 272 -1.50 -13.14 -15.63
N ASN A 273 -0.91 -12.57 -16.69
CA ASN A 273 -1.39 -12.76 -18.06
C ASN A 273 -1.25 -14.22 -18.51
N LEU A 274 -0.30 -15.00 -17.96
CA LEU A 274 -0.17 -16.43 -18.24
C LEU A 274 -1.40 -17.23 -17.80
N PHE A 275 -2.22 -16.69 -16.88
CA PHE A 275 -3.43 -17.32 -16.36
C PHE A 275 -4.71 -16.75 -16.99
N TRP A 276 -4.61 -16.09 -18.15
CA TRP A 276 -5.80 -15.60 -18.87
C TRP A 276 -6.65 -16.74 -19.44
N TRP A 277 -6.04 -17.85 -19.84
CA TRP A 277 -6.75 -19.00 -20.42
C TRP A 277 -7.74 -19.64 -19.44
N CYS A 278 -7.53 -19.50 -18.13
CA CYS A 278 -8.44 -19.97 -17.07
C CYS A 278 -9.23 -18.83 -16.40
N GLY A 279 -9.19 -17.60 -16.95
CA GLY A 279 -9.92 -16.44 -16.44
C GLY A 279 -9.35 -15.80 -15.16
N VAL A 280 -8.54 -16.52 -14.38
CA VAL A 280 -7.91 -16.02 -13.15
C VAL A 280 -7.12 -14.74 -13.40
N GLY A 281 -6.36 -14.70 -14.49
CA GLY A 281 -5.55 -13.53 -14.83
C GLY A 281 -6.37 -12.25 -15.10
N LEU A 282 -7.61 -12.38 -15.61
CA LEU A 282 -8.53 -11.25 -15.81
C LEU A 282 -9.02 -10.70 -14.48
N ILE A 283 -9.41 -11.58 -13.55
CA ILE A 283 -9.87 -11.21 -12.21
C ILE A 283 -8.75 -10.48 -11.46
N VAL A 284 -7.54 -11.04 -11.47
CA VAL A 284 -6.39 -10.40 -10.82
C VAL A 284 -6.11 -9.03 -11.43
N GLN A 285 -6.13 -8.91 -12.77
CA GLN A 285 -5.89 -7.63 -13.42
C GLN A 285 -6.96 -6.59 -13.06
N PHE A 286 -8.21 -6.99 -12.91
CA PHE A 286 -9.29 -6.12 -12.45
C PHE A 286 -9.07 -5.65 -11.01
N VAL A 287 -8.71 -6.54 -10.09
CA VAL A 287 -8.35 -6.18 -8.71
C VAL A 287 -7.18 -5.20 -8.68
N PHE A 288 -6.15 -5.42 -9.49
CA PHE A 288 -5.02 -4.50 -9.61
C PHE A 288 -5.43 -3.14 -10.20
N ALA A 289 -6.41 -3.09 -11.10
CA ALA A 289 -6.95 -1.83 -11.62
C ALA A 289 -7.72 -1.03 -10.56
N LEU A 290 -8.36 -1.71 -9.60
CA LEU A 290 -9.04 -1.09 -8.46
C LEU A 290 -8.09 -0.71 -7.32
N SER A 291 -6.87 -1.28 -7.27
CA SER A 291 -5.89 -1.01 -6.22
C SER A 291 -5.62 0.47 -5.89
N PRO A 292 -5.63 1.44 -6.84
CA PRO A 292 -5.42 2.85 -6.49
C PRO A 292 -6.59 3.48 -5.71
N ALA A 293 -7.76 2.84 -5.65
CA ALA A 293 -8.88 3.29 -4.81
C ALA A 293 -8.58 3.13 -3.31
N PHE A 294 -7.68 2.21 -2.97
CA PHE A 294 -7.27 1.93 -1.59
C PHE A 294 -6.07 2.77 -1.13
N ASP A 295 -5.56 3.68 -1.97
CA ASP A 295 -4.50 4.62 -1.62
C ASP A 295 -5.01 6.08 -1.73
N PRO A 296 -5.49 6.67 -0.61
CA PRO A 296 -6.11 7.99 -0.65
C PRO A 296 -5.12 9.13 -0.89
N ARG A 297 -3.81 8.92 -0.68
CA ARG A 297 -2.79 9.98 -0.75
C ARG A 297 -2.23 10.19 -2.15
N LEU A 298 -1.74 9.11 -2.77
CA LEU A 298 -1.07 9.19 -4.07
C LEU A 298 -1.82 8.43 -5.17
N ARG A 299 -2.92 7.73 -4.83
CA ARG A 299 -3.67 6.88 -5.77
C ARG A 299 -2.72 6.00 -6.57
N GLN A 300 -1.79 5.35 -5.88
CA GLN A 300 -0.80 4.45 -6.47
C GLN A 300 -1.35 3.03 -6.55
N ALA A 301 -1.28 2.46 -7.76
CA ALA A 301 -1.57 1.04 -7.91
C ALA A 301 -0.47 0.18 -7.25
N TRP A 302 -0.77 -1.06 -6.88
CA TRP A 302 0.23 -1.97 -6.30
C TRP A 302 1.43 -2.25 -7.22
N HIS A 303 1.20 -2.24 -8.53
CA HIS A 303 2.28 -2.34 -9.52
C HIS A 303 3.07 -1.03 -9.63
N ASP A 304 2.44 0.12 -9.41
CA ASP A 304 3.13 1.42 -9.41
C ASP A 304 4.01 1.59 -8.15
N LYS A 305 3.56 1.08 -6.99
CA LYS A 305 4.34 1.02 -5.74
C LYS A 305 5.64 0.22 -5.90
N ALA A 306 5.60 -0.88 -6.66
CA ALA A 306 6.76 -1.71 -6.96
C ALA A 306 7.89 -0.94 -7.64
N ALA A 307 7.52 0.04 -8.47
CA ALA A 307 8.44 0.79 -9.31
C ALA A 307 8.62 2.24 -8.87
N ALA A 308 8.08 2.61 -7.69
CA ALA A 308 8.07 3.97 -7.17
C ALA A 308 7.55 4.99 -8.21
N THR A 309 6.39 4.70 -8.80
CA THR A 309 5.76 5.53 -9.84
C THR A 309 4.41 6.09 -9.42
N VAL A 310 4.02 7.19 -10.04
CA VAL A 310 2.69 7.80 -9.95
C VAL A 310 2.18 8.11 -11.33
N VAL A 311 0.86 8.14 -11.50
CA VAL A 311 0.24 8.53 -12.77
C VAL A 311 -0.41 9.88 -12.61
N VAL A 312 0.07 10.81 -13.43
CA VAL A 312 -0.33 12.21 -13.45
C VAL A 312 -1.14 12.50 -14.71
N ASP A 313 -2.01 13.49 -14.61
CA ASP A 313 -2.72 14.07 -15.75
C ASP A 313 -1.80 15.06 -16.47
N VAL A 314 -1.70 14.94 -17.79
CA VAL A 314 -0.82 15.73 -18.62
C VAL A 314 -1.67 16.46 -19.67
N PRO A 315 -1.60 17.80 -19.74
CA PRO A 315 -2.27 18.55 -20.78
C PRO A 315 -1.88 18.05 -22.18
N PRO A 316 -2.79 18.05 -23.17
CA PRO A 316 -2.47 17.65 -24.53
C PRO A 316 -1.24 18.42 -25.06
N GLY A 317 -0.16 17.70 -25.37
CA GLY A 317 1.11 18.29 -25.86
C GLY A 317 2.10 18.77 -24.78
N GLY A 318 1.80 18.61 -23.49
CA GLY A 318 2.68 19.03 -22.40
C GLY A 318 3.73 17.97 -22.04
N THR A 319 5.00 18.31 -22.09
CA THR A 319 6.01 17.61 -21.29
C THR A 319 5.79 18.04 -19.83
N PRO A 320 5.79 17.13 -18.84
CA PRO A 320 5.77 17.54 -17.44
C PRO A 320 6.92 18.52 -17.17
N PRO A 321 6.70 19.64 -16.46
CA PRO A 321 7.74 20.63 -16.23
C PRO A 321 8.95 19.96 -15.58
N SER A 322 10.14 20.16 -16.17
CA SER A 322 11.39 19.76 -15.51
C SER A 322 11.53 20.61 -14.26
N THR A 323 11.46 19.99 -13.08
CA THR A 323 11.79 20.67 -11.82
C THR A 323 13.19 21.26 -11.98
N PRO A 324 13.41 22.57 -11.78
CA PRO A 324 14.76 23.10 -11.74
C PRO A 324 15.48 22.37 -10.62
N SER A 325 16.64 21.77 -10.92
CA SER A 325 17.55 21.27 -9.91
C SER A 325 17.77 22.43 -8.93
N GLY A 326 17.27 22.30 -7.70
CA GLY A 326 17.45 23.31 -6.66
C GLY A 326 18.93 23.60 -6.53
N GLY A 327 19.33 24.79 -6.99
CA GLY A 327 20.68 25.28 -6.78
C GLY A 327 20.86 25.45 -5.28
N SER A 328 21.80 24.70 -4.72
CA SER A 328 22.36 24.97 -3.41
C SER A 328 22.85 26.42 -3.37
N ARG A 329 22.26 27.22 -2.49
CA ARG A 329 22.90 28.40 -1.90
C ARG A 329 22.72 28.32 -0.40
#